data_AF-A0A9W9S0L3-F1
#
_entry.id   AF-A0A9W9S0L3-F1
#
_cell.length_a   1.000
_cell.length_b   1.000
_cell.length_c   1.000
_cell.angle_alpha   90.00
_cell.angle_beta   90.00
_cell.angle_gamma   90.00
#
_symmetry.space_group_name_H-M   'P 1'
#
loop_
_entity.id
_entity.type
_entity.pdbx_description
1 polymer ?
#
loop_
_entity_poly.entity_id
_entity_poly.type
_entity_poly.pdbx_seq_one_letter_code
_entity_poly.pdbx_strand_id
1 'polypeptide(L)'
;MSGLSTQSLGSQAAPGYHDPPPPYYSAQPSQDTLAWIMENEHTRRVLLQRLDDMDEEFDIFCAEQRPTGVDYLQVAERCQEGGRILIEQGLIATDLAKVMRERANREWNDLYIALSKLTDSEFNQTYASFKQDPNQQIQHAVSELIEL
;
A
#
# COMPACT_ATOMS: atom_id res chain seq x y z
N MET A 1 62.68 -38.72 39.54
CA MET A 1 62.87 -37.35 39.03
C MET A 1 61.76 -37.12 38.02
N SER A 2 60.69 -36.43 38.43
CA SER A 2 60.51 -34.96 38.29
C SER A 2 60.17 -34.60 36.84
N GLY A 3 59.08 -33.91 36.51
CA GLY A 3 58.20 -33.12 37.36
C GLY A 3 56.89 -32.70 36.70
N LEU A 4 56.09 -32.06 37.54
CA LEU A 4 54.76 -31.47 37.34
C LEU A 4 54.75 -30.20 36.49
N SER A 5 53.51 -29.87 36.06
CA SER A 5 52.93 -28.53 35.78
C SER A 5 53.30 -27.93 34.42
N THR A 6 52.38 -27.33 33.66
CA THR A 6 51.43 -26.28 34.07
C THR A 6 50.15 -26.24 33.22
N GLN A 7 49.09 -25.75 33.88
CA GLN A 7 47.81 -25.29 33.32
C GLN A 7 48.00 -24.24 32.22
N SER A 8 47.08 -24.23 31.26
CA SER A 8 46.59 -22.99 30.64
C SER A 8 45.07 -23.07 30.53
N LEU A 9 44.41 -22.38 31.44
CA LEU A 9 43.01 -21.99 31.33
C LEU A 9 42.88 -21.05 30.12
N GLY A 10 42.03 -21.39 29.15
CA GLY A 10 41.70 -20.54 28.02
C GLY A 10 40.20 -20.55 27.77
N SER A 11 39.54 -19.56 28.38
CA SER A 11 38.24 -18.95 28.12
C SER A 11 37.17 -19.68 27.28
N GLN A 12 35.98 -19.71 27.88
CA GLN A 12 34.65 -19.87 27.28
C GLN A 12 34.56 -19.45 25.80
N ALA A 13 33.98 -20.34 24.98
CA ALA A 13 33.07 -19.92 23.94
C ALA A 13 31.75 -20.66 24.19
N ALA A 14 30.72 -19.91 24.59
CA ALA A 14 29.35 -20.39 24.56
C ALA A 14 29.04 -20.85 23.11
N PRO A 15 28.18 -21.86 22.90
CA PRO A 15 27.69 -22.15 21.56
C PRO A 15 27.04 -20.87 21.06
N GLY A 16 27.63 -20.25 20.05
CA GLY A 16 27.03 -19.12 19.38
C GLY A 16 25.72 -19.61 18.79
N TYR A 17 24.62 -19.34 19.49
CA TYR A 17 23.28 -19.36 18.93
C TYR A 17 23.23 -18.23 17.90
N HIS A 18 23.84 -18.47 16.74
CA HIS A 18 23.37 -17.86 15.53
C HIS A 18 22.06 -18.57 15.22
N ASP A 19 20.96 -18.05 15.77
CA ASP A 19 19.69 -18.24 15.09
C ASP A 19 19.94 -17.75 13.66
N PRO A 20 19.83 -18.62 12.64
CA PRO A 20 19.86 -18.15 11.28
C PRO A 20 18.76 -17.10 11.15
N PRO A 21 18.99 -15.98 10.45
CA PRO A 21 17.93 -15.02 10.18
C PRO A 21 16.72 -15.80 9.66
N PRO A 22 15.49 -15.45 10.09
CA PRO A 22 14.30 -16.13 9.62
C PRO A 22 14.42 -16.25 8.10
N PRO A 23 14.25 -17.45 7.54
CA PRO A 23 14.49 -17.63 6.13
C PRO A 23 13.48 -16.73 5.42
N TYR A 24 13.97 -15.65 4.81
CA TYR A 24 13.22 -14.85 3.85
C TYR A 24 12.98 -15.71 2.62
N TYR A 25 12.15 -16.74 2.74
CA TYR A 25 11.49 -17.37 1.61
C TYR A 25 10.29 -16.50 1.25
N SER A 26 10.54 -15.29 0.76
CA SER A 26 9.67 -14.74 -0.28
C SER A 26 10.42 -15.00 -1.57
N ALA A 27 9.97 -15.96 -2.36
CA ALA A 27 10.37 -16.01 -3.76
C ALA A 27 10.22 -14.58 -4.30
N GLN A 28 11.28 -14.03 -4.90
CA GLN A 28 11.20 -12.70 -5.50
C GLN A 28 9.97 -12.68 -6.41
N PRO A 29 9.05 -11.70 -6.24
CA PRO A 29 7.81 -11.71 -7.00
C PRO A 29 8.13 -11.79 -8.49
N SER A 30 7.37 -12.61 -9.21
CA SER A 30 7.50 -12.64 -10.66
C SER A 30 7.22 -11.24 -11.22
N GLN A 31 7.74 -10.94 -12.41
CA GLN A 31 7.51 -9.66 -13.06
C GLN A 31 6.01 -9.35 -13.20
N ASP A 32 5.21 -10.37 -13.54
CA ASP A 32 3.76 -10.24 -13.64
C ASP A 32 3.11 -9.96 -12.28
N THR A 33 3.61 -10.59 -11.22
CA THR A 33 3.16 -10.34 -9.84
C THR A 33 3.49 -8.91 -9.41
N LEU A 34 4.72 -8.46 -9.64
CA LEU A 34 5.15 -7.11 -9.28
C LEU A 34 4.37 -6.05 -10.08
N ALA A 35 4.15 -6.29 -11.38
CA ALA A 35 3.32 -5.45 -12.21
C ALA A 35 1.90 -5.35 -11.65
N TRP A 36 1.29 -6.48 -11.33
CA TRP A 36 -0.05 -6.52 -10.75
C TRP A 36 -0.15 -5.76 -9.43
N ILE A 37 0.84 -5.90 -8.54
CA ILE A 37 0.90 -5.16 -7.26
C ILE A 37 1.02 -3.64 -7.50
N MET A 38 1.89 -3.23 -8.41
CA MET A 38 2.09 -1.81 -8.76
C MET A 38 0.83 -1.19 -9.36
N GLU A 39 0.14 -1.88 -10.28
CA GLU A 39 -1.14 -1.42 -10.84
C GLU A 39 -2.23 -1.33 -9.76
N ASN A 40 -2.30 -2.34 -8.89
CA ASN A 40 -3.32 -2.41 -7.83
C ASN A 40 -3.12 -1.27 -6.81
N GLU A 41 -1.89 -1.00 -6.39
CA GLU A 41 -1.57 0.12 -5.49
C GLU A 41 -1.79 1.48 -6.15
N HIS A 42 -1.41 1.64 -7.43
CA HIS A 42 -1.71 2.86 -8.19
C HIS A 42 -3.22 3.11 -8.27
N THR A 43 -4.00 2.06 -8.59
CA THR A 43 -5.47 2.11 -8.63
C THR A 43 -6.04 2.51 -7.28
N ARG A 44 -5.52 1.96 -6.18
CA ARG A 44 -5.92 2.32 -4.81
C ARG A 44 -5.76 3.82 -4.56
N ARG A 45 -4.59 4.38 -4.90
CA ARG A 45 -4.27 5.80 -4.68
C ARG A 45 -5.18 6.70 -5.51
N VAL A 46 -5.41 6.37 -6.78
CA VAL A 46 -6.34 7.11 -7.65
C VAL A 46 -7.77 7.09 -7.10
N LEU A 47 -8.25 5.94 -6.63
CA LEU A 47 -9.59 5.82 -6.05
C LEU A 47 -9.74 6.62 -4.76
N LEU A 48 -8.70 6.66 -3.92
CA LEU A 48 -8.70 7.47 -2.70
C LEU A 48 -8.69 8.97 -3.02
N GLN A 49 -7.86 9.41 -3.97
CA GLN A 49 -7.89 10.81 -4.40
C GLN A 49 -9.28 11.22 -4.90
N ARG A 50 -9.91 10.37 -5.72
CA ARG A 50 -11.26 10.64 -6.20
C ARG A 50 -12.29 10.68 -5.05
N LEU A 51 -12.09 9.89 -4.00
CA LEU A 51 -12.95 9.92 -2.82
C LEU A 51 -12.75 11.22 -2.02
N ASP A 52 -11.52 11.71 -1.90
CA ASP A 52 -11.21 12.99 -1.28
C ASP A 52 -11.82 14.16 -2.08
N ASP A 53 -11.71 14.15 -3.41
CA ASP A 53 -12.33 15.15 -4.29
C ASP A 53 -13.87 15.15 -4.15
N MET A 54 -14.46 13.97 -3.95
CA MET A 54 -15.90 13.82 -3.70
C MET A 54 -16.35 14.27 -2.32
N ASP A 55 -15.46 14.22 -1.31
CA ASP A 55 -15.77 14.72 0.03
C ASP A 55 -15.96 16.24 -0.02
N GLU A 56 -15.12 16.94 -0.78
CA GLU A 56 -15.27 18.38 -1.05
C GLU A 56 -16.60 18.69 -1.77
N GLU A 57 -16.96 17.91 -2.79
CA GLU A 57 -18.25 18.04 -3.49
C GLU A 57 -19.45 17.81 -2.55
N PHE A 58 -19.35 16.81 -1.67
CA PHE A 58 -20.39 16.50 -0.69
C PHE A 58 -20.54 17.59 0.37
N ASP A 59 -19.43 18.16 0.84
CA ASP A 59 -19.44 19.28 1.79
C ASP A 59 -20.10 20.52 1.18
N ILE A 60 -19.80 20.84 -0.08
CA ILE A 60 -20.46 21.93 -0.81
C ILE A 60 -21.97 21.67 -0.90
N PHE A 61 -22.38 20.47 -1.30
CA PHE A 61 -23.78 20.07 -1.37
C PHE A 61 -24.50 20.19 -0.01
N CYS A 62 -23.83 19.87 1.10
CA CYS A 62 -24.37 20.01 2.45
C CYS A 62 -24.47 21.47 2.90
N ALA A 63 -23.50 22.31 2.51
CA ALA A 63 -23.44 23.72 2.85
C ALA A 63 -24.49 24.56 2.11
N GLU A 64 -25.00 24.09 0.97
CA GLU A 64 -26.08 24.74 0.24
C GLU A 64 -27.38 24.81 1.08
N GLN A 65 -27.71 26.05 1.51
CA GLN A 65 -28.87 26.34 2.35
C GLN A 65 -30.14 25.71 1.80
N ARG A 66 -30.91 25.02 2.66
CA ARG A 66 -32.23 24.52 2.29
C ARG A 66 -33.13 25.70 1.91
N PRO A 67 -33.94 25.59 0.85
CA PRO A 67 -34.87 26.64 0.49
C PRO A 67 -35.75 27.03 1.68
N THR A 68 -35.95 28.32 1.91
CA THR A 68 -36.72 28.86 3.04
C THR A 68 -38.24 28.65 2.89
N GLY A 69 -38.67 27.73 2.03
CA GLY A 69 -40.04 27.35 1.74
C GLY A 69 -40.09 26.02 0.98
N VAL A 70 -41.27 25.38 0.91
CA VAL A 70 -41.43 24.11 0.20
C VAL A 70 -41.67 24.39 -1.29
N ASP A 71 -40.59 24.57 -2.03
CA ASP A 71 -40.60 24.43 -3.49
C ASP A 71 -40.29 22.96 -3.84
N TYR A 72 -41.33 22.22 -4.20
CA TYR A 72 -41.19 20.79 -4.52
C TYR A 72 -40.25 20.53 -5.71
N LEU A 73 -40.11 21.48 -6.65
CA LEU A 73 -39.17 21.34 -7.76
C LEU A 73 -37.73 21.40 -7.26
N GLN A 74 -37.41 22.41 -6.44
CA GLN A 74 -36.07 22.54 -5.84
C GLN A 74 -35.73 21.36 -4.92
N VAL A 75 -36.71 20.82 -4.20
CA VAL A 75 -36.53 19.61 -3.39
C VAL A 75 -36.20 18.41 -4.28
N ALA A 76 -36.92 18.22 -5.39
CA ALA A 76 -36.68 17.13 -6.32
C ALA A 76 -35.28 17.22 -6.97
N GLU A 77 -34.87 18.42 -7.41
CA GLU A 77 -33.55 18.68 -7.98
C GLU A 77 -32.44 18.37 -6.97
N ARG A 78 -32.57 18.83 -5.72
CA ARG A 78 -31.62 18.51 -4.65
C ARG A 78 -31.56 17.01 -4.36
N CYS A 79 -32.70 16.32 -4.34
CA CYS A 79 -32.74 14.87 -4.15
C CYS A 79 -32.04 14.12 -5.30
N GLN A 80 -32.22 14.59 -6.53
CA GLN A 80 -31.56 14.01 -7.69
C GLN A 80 -30.03 14.19 -7.60
N GLU A 81 -29.58 15.39 -7.22
CA GLU A 81 -28.15 15.69 -7.09
C GLU A 81 -27.50 14.89 -5.95
N GLY A 82 -28.14 14.85 -4.78
CA GLY A 82 -27.67 13.99 -3.69
C GLY A 82 -27.66 12.51 -4.08
N GLY A 83 -28.64 12.06 -4.87
CA GLY A 83 -28.68 10.71 -5.43
C GLY A 83 -27.50 10.42 -6.36
N ARG A 84 -27.12 11.37 -7.22
CA ARG A 84 -25.94 11.26 -8.10
C ARG A 84 -24.66 11.08 -7.30
N ILE A 85 -24.44 11.93 -6.29
CA ILE A 85 -23.25 11.88 -5.42
C ILE A 85 -23.17 10.51 -4.74
N LEU A 86 -24.27 10.03 -4.14
CA LEU A 86 -24.30 8.72 -3.48
C LEU A 86 -24.02 7.54 -4.41
N ILE A 87 -24.53 7.59 -5.65
CA ILE A 87 -24.24 6.55 -6.65
C ILE A 87 -22.74 6.53 -6.97
N GLU A 88 -22.15 7.69 -7.18
CA GLU A 88 -20.74 7.80 -7.53
C GLU A 88 -19.82 7.34 -6.37
N GLN A 89 -20.12 7.73 -5.13
CA GLN A 89 -19.43 7.21 -3.94
C GLN A 89 -19.55 5.68 -3.84
N GLY A 90 -20.73 5.13 -4.11
CA GLY A 90 -20.98 3.69 -4.09
C GLY A 90 -20.14 2.92 -5.13
N LEU A 91 -19.95 3.51 -6.32
CA LEU A 91 -19.09 2.92 -7.36
C LEU A 91 -17.62 2.92 -6.93
N ILE A 92 -17.12 4.04 -6.42
CA ILE A 92 -15.74 4.13 -5.91
C ILE A 92 -15.51 3.14 -4.76
N ALA A 93 -16.43 3.09 -3.79
CA ALA A 93 -16.35 2.16 -2.67
C ALA A 93 -16.34 0.69 -3.14
N THR A 94 -17.13 0.36 -4.17
CA THR A 94 -17.15 -0.97 -4.77
C THR A 94 -15.79 -1.33 -5.39
N ASP A 95 -15.18 -0.40 -6.11
CA ASP A 95 -13.87 -0.64 -6.74
C ASP A 95 -12.75 -0.70 -5.69
N LEU A 96 -12.80 0.16 -4.67
CA LEU A 96 -11.86 0.10 -3.55
C LEU A 96 -11.97 -1.22 -2.78
N ALA A 97 -13.18 -1.74 -2.60
CA ALA A 97 -13.40 -3.05 -1.96
C ALA A 97 -12.80 -4.21 -2.78
N LYS A 98 -12.81 -4.13 -4.13
CA LYS A 98 -12.13 -5.12 -4.99
C LYS A 98 -10.63 -5.06 -4.81
N VAL A 99 -10.05 -3.86 -4.86
CA VAL A 99 -8.62 -3.61 -4.66
C VAL A 99 -8.16 -4.11 -3.29
N MET A 100 -8.92 -3.83 -2.22
CA MET A 100 -8.60 -4.29 -0.87
C MET A 100 -8.73 -5.80 -0.71
N ARG A 101 -9.69 -6.44 -1.40
CA ARG A 101 -9.82 -7.90 -1.41
C ARG A 101 -8.62 -8.56 -2.06
N GLU A 102 -8.14 -7.99 -3.17
CA GLU A 102 -6.94 -8.45 -3.87
C GLU A 102 -5.69 -8.33 -2.98
N ARG A 103 -5.57 -7.21 -2.26
CA ARG A 103 -4.50 -6.95 -1.29
C ARG A 103 -4.52 -7.86 -0.06
N ALA A 104 -5.68 -8.41 0.30
CA ALA A 104 -5.80 -9.30 1.46
C ALA A 104 -5.03 -10.63 1.31
N ASN A 105 -4.47 -10.92 0.13
CA ASN A 105 -3.55 -12.03 -0.06
C ASN A 105 -2.26 -11.81 0.76
N ARG A 106 -2.03 -12.67 1.76
CA ARG A 106 -0.95 -12.51 2.76
C ARG A 106 0.46 -12.61 2.18
N GLU A 107 0.61 -13.17 0.99
CA GLU A 107 1.90 -13.45 0.36
C GLU A 107 2.73 -12.19 0.09
N TRP A 108 2.07 -11.04 -0.16
CA TRP A 108 2.76 -9.79 -0.57
C TRP A 108 2.50 -8.62 0.36
N ASN A 109 2.03 -8.89 1.58
CA ASN A 109 1.69 -7.85 2.56
C ASN A 109 2.84 -6.90 2.85
N ASP A 110 4.06 -7.40 3.00
CA ASP A 110 5.23 -6.58 3.30
C ASP A 110 5.54 -5.59 2.18
N LEU A 111 5.42 -6.03 0.92
CA LEU A 111 5.59 -5.16 -0.25
C LEU A 111 4.51 -4.09 -0.30
N TYR A 112 3.25 -4.46 -0.06
CA TYR A 112 2.16 -3.50 0.04
C TYR A 112 2.34 -2.51 1.20
N ILE A 113 2.87 -2.94 2.34
CA ILE A 113 3.18 -2.06 3.48
C ILE A 113 4.27 -1.08 3.06
N ALA A 114 5.33 -1.55 2.44
CA ALA A 114 6.43 -0.70 1.99
C ALA A 114 5.96 0.33 0.95
N LEU A 115 5.20 -0.09 -0.07
CA LEU A 115 4.61 0.82 -1.05
C LEU A 115 3.68 1.86 -0.41
N SER A 116 2.95 1.51 0.67
CA SER A 116 2.06 2.46 1.35
C SER A 116 2.79 3.53 2.17
N LYS A 117 4.07 3.32 2.50
CA LYS A 117 4.90 4.32 3.18
C LYS A 117 5.42 5.40 2.23
N LEU A 118 5.43 5.14 0.92
CA LEU A 118 5.87 6.10 -0.08
C LEU A 118 4.86 7.26 -0.17
N THR A 119 5.39 8.48 -0.23
CA THR A 119 4.61 9.66 -0.63
C THR A 119 4.06 9.48 -2.05
N ASP A 120 3.03 10.25 -2.43
CA ASP A 120 2.48 10.15 -3.78
C ASP A 120 3.50 10.49 -4.86
N SER A 121 4.39 11.46 -4.61
CA SER A 121 5.48 11.78 -5.54
C SER A 121 6.47 10.63 -5.69
N GLU A 122 6.90 10.00 -4.59
CA GLU A 122 7.82 8.86 -4.63
C GLU A 122 7.18 7.69 -5.35
N PHE A 123 5.94 7.34 -4.98
CA PHE A 123 5.21 6.27 -5.63
C PHE A 123 5.01 6.52 -7.12
N ASN A 124 4.59 7.72 -7.52
CA ASN A 124 4.37 8.06 -8.93
C ASN A 124 5.67 8.00 -9.74
N GLN A 125 6.79 8.42 -9.16
CA GLN A 125 8.10 8.30 -9.81
C GLN A 125 8.50 6.83 -9.98
N THR A 126 8.34 6.01 -8.93
CA THR A 126 8.61 4.56 -8.97
C THR A 126 7.72 3.88 -10.01
N TYR A 127 6.43 4.18 -10.01
CA TYR A 127 5.45 3.63 -10.96
C TYR A 127 5.75 4.04 -12.41
N ALA A 128 6.08 5.31 -12.66
CA ALA A 128 6.46 5.79 -13.99
C ALA A 128 7.74 5.12 -14.50
N SER A 129 8.72 4.94 -13.61
CA SER A 129 9.98 4.27 -13.94
C SER A 129 9.76 2.77 -14.22
N PHE A 130 8.90 2.12 -13.43
CA PHE A 130 8.47 0.74 -13.63
C PHE A 130 7.79 0.53 -15.01
N LYS A 131 6.95 1.47 -15.44
CA LYS A 131 6.30 1.44 -16.76
C LYS A 131 7.28 1.64 -17.92
N GLN A 132 8.37 2.39 -17.71
CA GLN A 132 9.33 2.72 -18.76
C GLN A 132 10.37 1.62 -19.00
N ASP A 133 10.84 0.94 -17.96
CA ASP A 133 11.75 -0.20 -18.08
C ASP A 133 11.35 -1.35 -17.13
N PRO A 134 10.42 -2.21 -17.59
CA PRO A 134 9.96 -3.35 -16.79
C PRO A 134 11.05 -4.37 -16.46
N ASN A 135 12.18 -4.36 -17.19
CA ASN A 135 13.21 -5.40 -17.13
C ASN A 135 14.43 -5.01 -16.29
N GLN A 136 14.77 -3.71 -16.14
CA GLN A 136 15.93 -3.29 -15.35
C GLN A 136 15.70 -3.19 -13.83
N GLN A 137 14.45 -3.03 -13.36
CA GLN A 137 14.20 -2.68 -11.94
C GLN A 137 13.94 -3.85 -10.99
N ILE A 138 13.86 -5.10 -11.46
CA ILE A 138 13.69 -6.27 -10.57
C ILE A 138 14.83 -6.38 -9.56
N GLN A 139 16.05 -5.93 -9.92
CA GLN A 139 17.23 -5.99 -9.05
C GLN A 139 17.37 -4.78 -8.11
N HIS A 140 16.95 -3.58 -8.53
CA HIS A 140 17.09 -2.36 -7.73
C HIS A 140 15.95 -2.18 -6.73
N ALA A 141 14.69 -2.36 -7.14
CA ALA A 141 13.55 -2.15 -6.25
C ALA A 141 13.53 -3.12 -5.07
N VAL A 142 13.93 -4.38 -5.29
CA VAL A 142 14.02 -5.39 -4.23
C VAL A 142 15.20 -5.13 -3.30
N SER A 143 16.33 -4.62 -3.81
CA SER A 143 17.49 -4.29 -2.96
C SER A 143 17.23 -3.06 -2.09
N GLU A 144 16.54 -2.04 -2.60
CA GLU A 144 16.24 -0.81 -1.84
C GLU A 144 15.04 -0.95 -0.89
N LEU A 145 14.06 -1.82 -1.18
CA LEU A 145 12.90 -2.07 -0.29
C LEU A 145 13.19 -3.04 0.85
N ILE A 146 14.25 -3.86 0.76
CA ILE A 146 14.65 -4.82 1.82
C ILE A 146 15.60 -4.18 2.85
N GLU A 147 16.25 -3.05 2.52
CA GLU A 147 17.19 -2.35 3.43
C GLU A 147 16.56 -1.24 4.30
N LEU A 148 15.23 -1.02 4.22
CA LEU A 148 14.45 -0.05 5.04
C LEU A 148 13.53 -0.75 6.06
#